data_AF-A0A1G6GVR3-F1
#
_entry.id   AF-A0A1G6GVR3-F1
#
_cell.length_a   1.000
_cell.length_b   1.000
_cell.length_c   1.000
_cell.angle_alpha   90.00
_cell.angle_beta   90.00
_cell.angle_gamma   90.00
#
_symmetry.space_group_name_H-M   'P 1'
#
loop_
_entity.id
_entity.type
_entity.pdbx_description
1 polymer ?
#
loop_
_entity_poly.entity_id
_entity_poly.type
_entity_poly.pdbx_seq_one_letter_code
_entity_poly.pdbx_strand_id
1 'polypeptide(L)'
;MSIINRGIRLVTLADGREYSKEKINEQFTELIISIVVMSRAHEESLTKSRRLKEAWKAKRGRIGDAKLTEIAPAWLKLNEDRTAYDLVPDRVELVQRMFEWSKDGIGSETIARRLNQQDVPNWGTRSADQWHASYIKKILDNRAVLGEFQPHTIVDGKRVPEGDPAPDYFPRIVSDEDFVLAKAARLSRRTNSAGRKGETFSNLFSGILRCGYCNGTMIYVNKGHDGPRGRLLVCTRAKAGKGCHYVPWEYPQFERSVLTYCKGLDFDAFLQTRDTVKSELSALSAHIALLESSLAGNKQKQTNILDAIESGAKFQQFEARMVQLERERTSVEAELDDARQKYDLRANATVDVSAVRASIDGLFQRMSELEGNDLYALRARLSQQIKRLIVRIALYPGGYMDKPFLIEKFRARLIADGASEDEANARIAANLRVTPNVSERFLTMVSRSDAIRMIRPDLENPELLHLQPIEGGQGMAAHAETIGAMLEKLREVAKRPPEQTMDRT
;
A
#
# COMPACT_ATOMS: atom_id res chain seq x y z
N MET A 1 -50.71 -7.27 -10.85
CA MET A 1 -51.76 -8.21 -11.30
C MET A 1 -51.25 -9.39 -12.14
N SER A 2 -50.03 -9.36 -12.70
CA SER A 2 -49.54 -10.45 -13.57
C SER A 2 -49.42 -11.81 -12.89
N ILE A 3 -49.18 -11.85 -11.58
CA ILE A 3 -48.99 -13.09 -10.80
C ILE A 3 -50.32 -13.83 -10.59
N ILE A 4 -51.33 -13.14 -10.06
CA ILE A 4 -52.66 -13.73 -9.81
C ILE A 4 -53.39 -14.07 -11.12
N ASN A 5 -53.23 -13.25 -12.16
CA ASN A 5 -53.83 -13.51 -13.47
C ASN A 5 -53.29 -14.78 -14.15
N ARG A 6 -52.15 -15.30 -13.70
CA ARG A 6 -51.56 -16.58 -14.12
C ARG A 6 -52.06 -17.78 -13.27
N GLY A 7 -53.10 -17.60 -12.45
CA GLY A 7 -53.71 -18.67 -11.64
C GLY A 7 -52.98 -18.98 -10.33
N ILE A 8 -51.99 -18.17 -9.94
CA ILE A 8 -51.21 -18.35 -8.72
C ILE A 8 -51.97 -17.75 -7.53
N ARG A 9 -52.15 -18.55 -6.46
CA ARG A 9 -52.76 -18.10 -5.20
C ARG A 9 -51.71 -17.41 -4.33
N LEU A 10 -52.04 -16.23 -3.82
CA LEU A 10 -51.13 -15.39 -3.05
C LEU A 10 -51.65 -15.31 -1.61
N VAL A 11 -50.86 -15.73 -0.64
CA VAL A 11 -51.24 -15.71 0.78
C VAL A 11 -50.39 -14.68 1.51
N THR A 12 -51.03 -13.73 2.20
CA THR A 12 -50.36 -12.75 3.07
C THR A 12 -50.44 -13.22 4.51
N LEU A 13 -49.28 -13.43 5.13
CA LEU A 13 -49.20 -13.92 6.52
C LEU A 13 -49.51 -12.84 7.57
N ALA A 14 -49.38 -11.56 7.20
CA ALA A 14 -49.58 -10.43 8.11
C ALA A 14 -51.05 -10.23 8.51
N ASP A 15 -51.98 -10.59 7.63
CA ASP A 15 -53.43 -10.46 7.80
C ASP A 15 -54.19 -11.78 7.54
N GLY A 16 -53.46 -12.87 7.21
CA GLY A 16 -54.01 -14.22 7.01
C GLY A 16 -54.88 -14.37 5.77
N ARG A 17 -54.74 -13.48 4.77
CA ARG A 17 -55.62 -13.43 3.60
C ARG A 17 -55.06 -14.21 2.41
N GLU A 18 -55.95 -14.84 1.65
CA GLU A 18 -55.62 -15.57 0.42
C GLU A 18 -56.30 -14.92 -0.79
N TYR A 19 -55.50 -14.54 -1.78
CA TYR A 19 -55.93 -13.95 -3.03
C TYR A 19 -55.81 -14.96 -4.17
N SER A 20 -56.92 -15.22 -4.86
CA SER A 20 -56.98 -15.99 -6.10
C SER A 20 -57.70 -15.18 -7.19
N LYS A 21 -57.62 -15.66 -8.43
CA LYS A 21 -58.24 -14.98 -9.58
C LYS A 21 -59.76 -14.85 -9.41
N GLU A 22 -60.39 -15.84 -8.78
CA GLU A 22 -61.82 -15.90 -8.51
C GLU A 22 -62.19 -14.92 -7.39
N LYS A 23 -61.47 -14.98 -6.25
CA LYS A 23 -61.75 -14.15 -5.06
C LYS A 23 -61.56 -12.64 -5.30
N ILE A 24 -60.58 -12.24 -6.13
CA ILE A 24 -60.30 -10.82 -6.37
C ILE A 24 -61.37 -10.15 -7.25
N ASN A 25 -61.98 -10.89 -8.18
CA ASN A 25 -63.04 -10.35 -9.03
C ASN A 25 -64.34 -10.12 -8.26
N GLU A 26 -64.60 -10.92 -7.22
CA GLU A 26 -65.79 -10.80 -6.36
C GLU A 26 -65.57 -9.83 -5.18
N GLN A 27 -64.36 -9.76 -4.63
CA GLN A 27 -64.06 -9.05 -3.39
C GLN A 27 -62.79 -8.18 -3.53
N PHE A 28 -62.75 -7.33 -4.55
CA PHE A 28 -61.63 -6.41 -4.82
C PHE A 28 -61.22 -5.55 -3.60
N THR A 29 -62.18 -5.22 -2.73
CA THR A 29 -61.96 -4.48 -1.47
C THR A 29 -60.96 -5.17 -0.55
N GLU A 30 -60.89 -6.50 -0.54
CA GLU A 30 -59.98 -7.26 0.32
C GLU A 30 -58.51 -7.05 -0.06
N LEU A 31 -58.23 -6.89 -1.36
CA LEU A 31 -56.90 -6.57 -1.88
C LEU A 31 -56.52 -5.13 -1.54
N ILE A 32 -57.47 -4.18 -1.65
CA ILE A 32 -57.26 -2.79 -1.26
C ILE A 32 -56.90 -2.69 0.23
N ILE A 33 -57.67 -3.36 1.10
CA ILE A 33 -57.44 -3.34 2.56
C ILE A 33 -56.01 -3.79 2.87
N SER A 34 -55.53 -4.84 2.23
CA SER A 34 -54.20 -5.38 2.51
C SER A 34 -53.09 -4.53 1.93
N ILE A 35 -53.30 -3.88 0.77
CA ILE A 35 -52.42 -2.82 0.27
C ILE A 35 -52.38 -1.64 1.25
N VAL A 36 -53.52 -1.25 1.84
CA VAL A 36 -53.58 -0.19 2.85
C VAL A 36 -52.84 -0.58 4.14
N VAL A 37 -52.98 -1.82 4.60
CA VAL A 37 -52.23 -2.35 5.77
C VAL A 37 -50.73 -2.37 5.48
N MET A 38 -50.32 -2.86 4.31
CA MET A 38 -48.91 -2.84 3.88
C MET A 38 -48.37 -1.41 3.72
N SER A 39 -49.18 -0.50 3.18
CA SER A 39 -48.85 0.93 3.05
C SER A 39 -48.65 1.57 4.42
N ARG A 40 -49.53 1.27 5.40
CA ARG A 40 -49.35 1.72 6.78
C ARG A 40 -48.11 1.16 7.43
N ALA A 41 -47.81 -0.13 7.24
CA ALA A 41 -46.58 -0.73 7.76
C ALA A 41 -45.33 -0.07 7.14
N HIS A 42 -45.37 0.29 5.85
CA HIS A 42 -44.32 1.03 5.17
C HIS A 42 -44.20 2.47 5.71
N GLU A 43 -45.31 3.18 5.86
CA GLU A 43 -45.37 4.55 6.38
C GLU A 43 -44.90 4.63 7.83
N GLU A 44 -45.24 3.65 8.67
CA GLU A 44 -44.76 3.56 10.05
C GLU A 44 -43.25 3.27 10.09
N SER A 45 -42.74 2.41 9.21
CA SER A 45 -41.30 2.15 9.06
C SER A 45 -40.55 3.40 8.60
N LEU A 46 -41.07 4.12 7.59
CA LEU A 46 -40.52 5.40 7.13
C LEU A 46 -40.54 6.46 8.25
N THR A 47 -41.63 6.53 9.02
CA THR A 47 -41.78 7.48 10.12
C THR A 47 -40.82 7.17 11.26
N LYS A 48 -40.65 5.88 11.64
CA LYS A 48 -39.64 5.43 12.60
C LYS A 48 -38.24 5.77 12.13
N SER A 49 -37.93 5.52 10.86
CA SER A 49 -36.66 5.87 10.22
C SER A 49 -36.39 7.37 10.25
N ARG A 50 -37.39 8.20 9.90
CA ARG A 50 -37.30 9.67 9.95
C ARG A 50 -37.07 10.17 11.38
N ARG A 51 -37.87 9.70 12.35
CA ARG A 51 -37.72 10.07 13.77
C ARG A 51 -36.36 9.65 14.34
N LEU A 52 -35.85 8.48 13.96
CA LEU A 52 -34.50 8.05 14.30
C LEU A 52 -33.44 9.00 13.73
N LYS A 53 -33.53 9.35 12.44
CA LYS A 53 -32.60 10.31 11.80
C LYS A 53 -32.63 11.68 12.48
N GLU A 54 -33.82 12.20 12.80
CA GLU A 54 -34.00 13.47 13.50
C GLU A 54 -33.43 13.42 14.93
N ALA A 55 -33.67 12.34 15.67
CA ALA A 55 -33.11 12.13 17.00
C ALA A 55 -31.57 12.06 16.97
N TRP A 56 -30.99 11.36 15.98
CA TRP A 56 -29.54 11.33 15.77
C TRP A 56 -28.98 12.70 15.39
N LYS A 57 -29.68 13.47 14.55
CA LYS A 57 -29.32 14.86 14.21
C LYS A 57 -29.30 15.75 15.46
N ALA A 58 -30.32 15.66 16.32
CA ALA A 58 -30.39 16.42 17.57
C ALA A 58 -29.30 16.02 18.56
N LYS A 59 -29.01 14.71 18.72
CA LYS A 59 -27.93 14.22 19.58
C LYS A 59 -26.55 14.70 19.11
N ARG A 60 -26.32 14.82 17.80
CA ARG A 60 -25.07 15.34 17.23
C ARG A 60 -24.82 16.82 17.54
N GLY A 61 -25.88 17.62 17.70
CA GLY A 61 -25.76 19.01 18.12
C GLY A 61 -25.25 19.21 19.55
N ARG A 62 -25.15 18.14 20.36
CA ARG A 62 -24.72 18.16 21.77
C ARG A 62 -23.37 17.47 22.01
N ILE A 63 -22.56 17.25 20.97
CA ILE A 63 -21.28 16.53 21.06
C ILE A 63 -20.28 17.18 22.06
N GLY A 64 -20.43 18.48 22.34
CA GLY A 64 -19.63 19.20 23.35
C GLY A 64 -20.05 18.95 24.81
N ASP A 65 -21.31 18.60 25.07
CA ASP A 65 -21.86 18.50 26.44
C ASP A 65 -21.87 17.05 26.96
N ALA A 66 -22.08 16.08 26.07
CA ALA A 66 -22.12 14.66 26.42
C ALA A 66 -21.70 13.78 25.23
N LYS A 67 -21.07 12.64 25.51
CA LYS A 67 -20.68 11.70 24.46
C LYS A 67 -21.90 11.03 23.84
N LEU A 68 -21.90 11.01 22.50
CA LEU A 68 -23.00 10.56 21.65
C LEU A 68 -23.38 9.08 21.86
N THR A 69 -22.42 8.24 22.21
CA THR A 69 -22.56 6.78 22.24
C THR A 69 -21.76 6.15 23.38
N GLU A 70 -22.28 5.09 23.99
CA GLU A 70 -21.51 4.24 24.91
C GLU A 70 -20.52 3.33 24.18
N ILE A 71 -20.79 3.05 22.90
CA ILE A 71 -19.95 2.19 22.08
C ILE A 71 -18.66 2.95 21.74
N ALA A 72 -17.58 2.58 22.43
CA ALA A 72 -16.24 3.08 22.20
C ALA A 72 -15.36 2.00 21.54
N PRO A 73 -14.25 2.40 20.91
CA PRO A 73 -13.15 1.49 20.65
C PRO A 73 -12.74 0.72 21.91
N ALA A 74 -12.32 -0.53 21.76
CA ALA A 74 -12.11 -1.42 22.91
C ALA A 74 -11.01 -0.96 23.88
N TRP A 75 -10.09 -0.09 23.48
CA TRP A 75 -9.07 0.50 24.35
C TRP A 75 -9.59 1.67 25.19
N LEU A 76 -10.87 2.01 25.06
CA LEU A 76 -11.55 3.09 25.78
C LEU A 76 -12.74 2.54 26.55
N LYS A 77 -13.06 3.21 27.66
CA LYS A 77 -14.28 2.98 28.44
C LYS A 77 -14.97 4.32 28.67
N LEU A 78 -16.27 4.41 28.45
CA LEU A 78 -17.01 5.63 28.80
C LEU A 78 -17.01 5.79 30.33
N ASN A 79 -16.73 7.01 30.82
CA ASN A 79 -16.82 7.31 32.25
C ASN A 79 -18.28 7.26 32.74
N GLU A 80 -18.47 7.17 34.06
CA GLU A 80 -19.81 7.05 34.67
C GLU A 80 -20.70 8.26 34.34
N ASP A 81 -20.10 9.45 34.28
CA ASP A 81 -20.79 10.72 33.99
C ASP A 81 -21.09 10.93 32.49
N ARG A 82 -20.62 10.03 31.61
CA ARG A 82 -20.81 10.06 30.14
C ARG A 82 -20.24 11.30 29.44
N THR A 83 -19.38 12.03 30.11
CA THR A 83 -18.73 13.26 29.63
C THR A 83 -17.42 12.98 28.90
N ALA A 84 -16.74 11.87 29.21
CA ALA A 84 -15.42 11.53 28.67
C ALA A 84 -15.21 10.03 28.48
N TYR A 85 -14.14 9.67 27.77
CA TYR A 85 -13.68 8.29 27.68
C TYR A 85 -12.37 8.13 28.42
N ASP A 86 -12.31 7.16 29.32
CA ASP A 86 -11.11 6.77 30.04
C ASP A 86 -10.31 5.75 29.22
N LEU A 87 -8.99 5.86 29.33
CA LEU A 87 -8.06 4.90 28.71
C LEU A 87 -8.08 3.59 29.50
N VAL A 88 -8.06 2.46 28.77
CA VAL A 88 -7.77 1.14 29.37
C VAL A 88 -6.27 0.85 29.13
N PRO A 89 -5.39 1.02 30.13
CA PRO A 89 -3.94 1.09 29.92
C PRO A 89 -3.36 -0.09 29.13
N ASP A 90 -3.66 -1.32 29.54
CA ASP A 90 -3.13 -2.53 28.90
C ASP A 90 -3.54 -2.64 27.42
N ARG A 91 -4.75 -2.18 27.09
CA ARG A 91 -5.26 -2.21 25.71
C ARG A 91 -4.67 -1.10 24.87
N VAL A 92 -4.42 0.07 25.47
CA VAL A 92 -3.72 1.18 24.81
C VAL A 92 -2.30 0.74 24.45
N GLU A 93 -1.58 0.16 25.40
CA GLU A 93 -0.23 -0.35 25.16
C GLU A 93 -0.23 -1.40 24.04
N LEU A 94 -1.20 -2.32 24.04
CA LEU A 94 -1.31 -3.33 22.99
C LEU A 94 -1.56 -2.70 21.61
N VAL A 95 -2.44 -1.71 21.52
CA VAL A 95 -2.70 -0.98 20.26
C VAL A 95 -1.43 -0.27 19.79
N GLN A 96 -0.74 0.46 20.66
CA GLN A 96 0.53 1.13 20.34
C GLN A 96 1.58 0.14 19.83
N ARG A 97 1.69 -1.03 20.48
CA ARG A 97 2.58 -2.12 20.06
C ARG A 97 2.21 -2.69 18.68
N MET A 98 0.92 -2.81 18.36
CA MET A 98 0.48 -3.19 17.01
C MET A 98 0.90 -2.16 15.95
N PHE A 99 0.82 -0.86 16.26
CA PHE A 99 1.31 0.20 15.39
C PHE A 99 2.81 0.09 15.19
N GLU A 100 3.59 -0.11 16.26
CA GLU A 100 5.04 -0.33 16.17
C GLU A 100 5.39 -1.52 15.27
N TRP A 101 4.80 -2.69 15.50
CA TRP A 101 5.01 -3.85 14.65
C TRP A 101 4.62 -3.60 13.19
N SER A 102 3.56 -2.83 12.95
CA SER A 102 3.17 -2.47 11.59
C SER A 102 4.19 -1.53 10.94
N LYS A 103 4.73 -0.54 11.67
CA LYS A 103 5.83 0.35 11.22
C LYS A 103 7.08 -0.46 10.88
N ASP A 104 7.38 -1.48 11.67
CA ASP A 104 8.47 -2.44 11.44
C ASP A 104 8.23 -3.38 10.24
N GLY A 105 7.08 -3.25 9.57
CA GLY A 105 6.76 -4.06 8.40
C GLY A 105 6.22 -5.44 8.72
N ILE A 106 5.86 -5.73 9.97
CA ILE A 106 5.19 -6.97 10.35
C ILE A 106 3.75 -6.93 9.82
N GLY A 107 3.32 -8.03 9.19
CA GLY A 107 1.98 -8.16 8.61
C GLY A 107 0.90 -8.40 9.65
N SER A 108 -0.33 -7.94 9.38
CA SER A 108 -1.48 -8.16 10.28
C SER A 108 -1.74 -9.65 10.59
N GLU A 109 -1.43 -10.54 9.63
CA GLU A 109 -1.47 -12.00 9.83
C GLU A 109 -0.44 -12.47 10.86
N THR A 110 0.80 -11.98 10.76
CA THR A 110 1.88 -12.31 11.69
C THR A 110 1.62 -11.69 13.06
N ILE A 111 1.10 -10.46 13.12
CA ILE A 111 0.71 -9.81 14.38
C ILE A 111 -0.38 -10.65 15.07
N ALA A 112 -1.43 -11.04 14.35
CA ALA A 112 -2.49 -11.88 14.92
C ALA A 112 -1.94 -13.23 15.43
N ARG A 113 -1.12 -13.92 14.63
CA ARG A 113 -0.48 -15.17 15.03
C ARG A 113 0.38 -15.00 16.28
N ARG A 114 1.19 -13.94 16.34
CA ARG A 114 2.06 -13.64 17.48
C ARG A 114 1.23 -13.46 18.75
N LEU A 115 0.15 -12.69 18.69
CA LEU A 115 -0.73 -12.47 19.84
C LEU A 115 -1.39 -13.77 20.31
N ASN A 116 -1.81 -14.62 19.37
CA ASN A 116 -2.39 -15.94 19.70
C ASN A 116 -1.36 -16.88 20.31
N GLN A 117 -0.12 -16.91 19.80
CA GLN A 117 0.96 -17.74 20.36
C GLN A 117 1.41 -17.28 21.76
N GLN A 118 1.18 -16.02 22.09
CA GLN A 118 1.47 -15.44 23.40
C GLN A 118 0.26 -15.49 24.35
N ASP A 119 -0.83 -16.14 23.93
CA ASP A 119 -2.10 -16.21 24.68
C ASP A 119 -2.61 -14.84 25.14
N VAL A 120 -2.35 -13.78 24.35
CA VAL A 120 -2.79 -12.42 24.68
C VAL A 120 -4.32 -12.35 24.58
N PRO A 121 -5.04 -11.99 25.66
CA PRO A 121 -6.50 -11.92 25.63
C PRO A 121 -6.99 -10.92 24.58
N ASN A 122 -7.92 -11.36 23.74
CA ASN A 122 -8.67 -10.44 22.89
C ASN A 122 -9.88 -9.87 23.66
N TRP A 123 -10.47 -8.80 23.13
CA TRP A 123 -11.54 -8.05 23.80
C TRP A 123 -12.89 -8.11 23.06
N GLY A 124 -13.14 -9.16 22.28
CA GLY A 124 -14.38 -9.33 21.52
C GLY A 124 -15.37 -10.30 22.16
N THR A 125 -16.66 -9.94 22.23
CA THR A 125 -17.75 -10.79 22.76
C THR A 125 -18.19 -11.94 21.83
N ARG A 126 -17.87 -11.89 20.52
CA ARG A 126 -18.26 -12.90 19.52
C ARG A 126 -17.08 -13.66 18.89
N SER A 127 -15.85 -13.32 19.24
CA SER A 127 -14.62 -13.84 18.63
C SER A 127 -13.55 -14.05 19.70
N ALA A 128 -13.98 -14.52 20.87
CA ALA A 128 -13.20 -14.53 22.11
C ALA A 128 -12.03 -15.53 22.10
N ASP A 129 -11.94 -16.40 21.09
CA ASP A 129 -10.95 -17.48 21.11
C ASP A 129 -9.61 -17.10 20.48
N GLN A 130 -9.55 -16.11 19.58
CA GLN A 130 -8.29 -15.71 18.94
C GLN A 130 -8.33 -14.33 18.25
N TRP A 131 -7.15 -13.74 18.09
CA TRP A 131 -6.90 -12.61 17.21
C TRP A 131 -6.99 -13.00 15.74
N HIS A 132 -7.74 -12.22 14.97
CA HIS A 132 -7.84 -12.33 13.53
C HIS A 132 -7.15 -11.17 12.83
N ALA A 133 -6.46 -11.44 11.71
CA ALA A 133 -5.77 -10.41 10.93
C ALA A 133 -6.69 -9.30 10.42
N SER A 134 -7.96 -9.62 10.12
CA SER A 134 -8.98 -8.65 9.72
C SER A 134 -9.30 -7.65 10.84
N TYR A 135 -9.24 -8.10 12.10
CA TYR A 135 -9.45 -7.23 13.25
C TYR A 135 -8.24 -6.34 13.53
N ILE A 136 -7.01 -6.89 13.43
CA ILE A 136 -5.78 -6.09 13.49
C ILE A 136 -5.80 -5.00 12.40
N LYS A 137 -6.22 -5.33 11.18
CA LYS A 137 -6.36 -4.35 10.10
C LYS A 137 -7.36 -3.24 10.47
N LYS A 138 -8.52 -3.60 11.03
CA LYS A 138 -9.52 -2.62 11.50
C LYS A 138 -8.95 -1.68 12.55
N ILE A 139 -8.16 -2.18 13.50
CA ILE A 139 -7.49 -1.34 14.51
C ILE A 139 -6.51 -0.37 13.84
N LEU A 140 -5.64 -0.86 12.97
CA LEU A 140 -4.64 -0.04 12.26
C LEU A 140 -5.25 0.96 11.26
N ASP A 141 -6.52 0.80 10.87
CA ASP A 141 -7.28 1.74 10.03
C ASP A 141 -8.16 2.71 10.84
N ASN A 142 -8.30 2.50 12.15
CA ASN A 142 -9.26 3.23 12.96
C ASN A 142 -8.73 4.61 13.37
N ARG A 143 -9.33 5.68 12.84
CA ARG A 143 -8.96 7.07 13.15
C ARG A 143 -9.25 7.50 14.60
N ALA A 144 -10.01 6.72 15.37
CA ALA A 144 -10.18 6.96 16.80
C ALA A 144 -8.87 6.92 17.59
N VAL A 145 -7.81 6.28 17.08
CA VAL A 145 -6.47 6.34 17.69
C VAL A 145 -5.84 7.75 17.66
N LEU A 146 -6.29 8.59 16.71
CA LEU A 146 -5.91 10.00 16.57
C LEU A 146 -6.83 10.95 17.35
N GLY A 147 -7.85 10.40 18.01
CA GLY A 147 -8.88 11.15 18.72
C GLY A 147 -10.14 11.46 17.91
N GLU A 148 -10.22 11.00 16.66
CA GLU A 148 -11.32 11.37 15.75
C GLU A 148 -12.55 10.47 15.86
N PHE A 149 -13.73 11.05 15.70
CA PHE A 149 -14.99 10.31 15.57
C PHE A 149 -15.77 10.74 14.34
N GLN A 150 -16.10 9.78 13.47
CA GLN A 150 -16.95 10.02 12.31
C GLN A 150 -18.15 9.09 12.33
N PRO A 151 -19.38 9.63 12.52
CA PRO A 151 -20.61 8.88 12.34
C PRO A 151 -20.68 8.28 10.93
N HIS A 152 -21.42 7.18 10.82
CA HIS A 152 -21.71 6.60 9.52
C HIS A 152 -23.22 6.36 9.42
N THR A 153 -23.75 6.57 8.23
CA THR A 153 -25.13 6.27 7.86
C THR A 153 -25.18 5.12 6.87
N ILE A 154 -26.35 4.55 6.64
CA ILE A 154 -26.56 3.51 5.63
C ILE A 154 -27.27 4.15 4.44
N VAL A 155 -26.59 4.17 3.29
CA VAL A 155 -27.14 4.57 1.99
C VAL A 155 -27.08 3.36 1.08
N ASP A 156 -28.22 2.94 0.53
CA ASP A 156 -28.36 1.76 -0.34
C ASP A 156 -27.75 0.48 0.24
N GLY A 157 -27.97 0.25 1.55
CA GLY A 157 -27.43 -0.91 2.26
C GLY A 157 -25.92 -0.85 2.55
N LYS A 158 -25.22 0.21 2.14
CA LYS A 158 -23.79 0.41 2.42
C LYS A 158 -23.58 1.45 3.51
N ARG A 159 -22.68 1.13 4.44
CA ARG A 159 -22.28 2.06 5.51
C ARG A 159 -21.32 3.10 4.92
N VAL A 160 -21.76 4.36 4.88
CA VAL A 160 -20.98 5.50 4.38
C VAL A 160 -20.74 6.52 5.50
N PRO A 161 -19.57 7.16 5.56
CA PRO A 161 -19.33 8.24 6.52
C PRO A 161 -20.34 9.38 6.34
N GLU A 162 -20.81 9.96 7.45
CA GLU A 162 -21.78 11.07 7.46
C GLU A 162 -21.15 12.30 8.12
N GLY A 163 -21.00 13.38 7.36
CA GLY A 163 -20.39 14.64 7.83
C GLY A 163 -18.86 14.56 7.97
N ASP A 164 -18.28 15.65 8.45
CA ASP A 164 -16.83 15.72 8.71
C ASP A 164 -16.48 14.96 10.01
N PRO A 165 -15.27 14.37 10.11
CA PRO A 165 -14.79 13.80 11.36
C PRO A 165 -14.73 14.85 12.47
N ALA A 166 -15.29 14.53 13.63
CA ALA A 166 -15.15 15.35 14.83
C ALA A 166 -13.75 15.12 15.44
N PRO A 167 -12.87 16.14 15.47
CA PRO A 167 -11.58 16.04 16.14
C PRO A 167 -11.76 16.00 17.66
N ASP A 168 -10.74 15.52 18.38
CA ASP A 168 -10.65 15.50 19.86
C ASP A 168 -11.88 14.88 20.57
N TYR A 169 -12.59 14.00 19.88
CA TYR A 169 -13.74 13.30 20.42
C TYR A 169 -13.32 12.19 21.38
N PHE A 170 -12.25 11.47 21.03
CA PHE A 170 -11.62 10.44 21.85
C PHE A 170 -10.25 10.89 22.35
N PRO A 171 -9.74 10.33 23.45
CA PRO A 171 -8.34 10.48 23.82
C PRO A 171 -7.43 9.93 22.72
N ARG A 172 -6.45 10.73 22.31
CA ARG A 172 -5.42 10.32 21.35
C ARG A 172 -4.45 9.34 21.99
N ILE A 173 -4.13 8.26 21.30
CA ILE A 173 -3.19 7.22 21.77
C ILE A 173 -2.03 6.94 20.80
N VAL A 174 -2.10 7.46 19.57
CA VAL A 174 -1.06 7.34 18.54
C VAL A 174 -0.85 8.72 17.90
N SER A 175 0.40 9.06 17.56
CA SER A 175 0.73 10.30 16.83
C SER A 175 0.35 10.20 15.35
N ASP A 176 0.09 11.34 14.69
CA ASP A 176 -0.13 11.41 13.24
C ASP A 176 1.00 10.74 12.44
N GLU A 177 2.26 10.98 12.83
CA GLU A 177 3.44 10.38 12.21
C GLU A 177 3.39 8.85 12.25
N ASP A 178 3.23 8.26 13.42
CA ASP A 178 3.12 6.81 13.59
C ASP A 178 1.98 6.18 12.79
N PHE A 179 0.83 6.86 12.74
CA PHE A 179 -0.32 6.40 11.96
C PHE A 179 0.00 6.38 10.46
N VAL A 180 0.62 7.45 9.96
CA VAL A 180 1.05 7.57 8.56
C VAL A 180 2.11 6.53 8.23
N LEU A 181 3.13 6.36 9.07
CA LEU A 181 4.20 5.38 8.89
C LEU A 181 3.65 3.94 8.86
N ALA A 182 2.74 3.60 9.78
CA ALA A 182 2.10 2.29 9.79
C ALA A 182 1.25 2.06 8.53
N LYS A 183 0.53 3.08 8.04
CA LYS A 183 -0.24 3.02 6.78
C LYS A 183 0.68 2.84 5.57
N ALA A 184 1.77 3.59 5.47
CA ALA A 184 2.75 3.50 4.40
C ALA A 184 3.43 2.11 4.35
N ALA A 185 3.80 1.57 5.52
CA ALA A 185 4.37 0.23 5.64
C ALA A 185 3.39 -0.86 5.16
N ARG A 186 2.09 -0.73 5.43
CA ARG A 186 1.06 -1.66 4.93
C ARG A 186 0.88 -1.55 3.41
N LEU A 187 0.83 -0.34 2.87
CA LEU A 187 0.66 -0.10 1.44
C LEU A 187 1.85 -0.63 0.63
N SER A 188 3.08 -0.36 1.07
CA SER A 188 4.30 -0.84 0.40
C SER A 188 4.39 -2.37 0.36
N ARG A 189 3.87 -3.07 1.38
CA ARG A 189 3.79 -4.54 1.37
C ARG A 189 2.87 -5.07 0.28
N ARG A 190 1.76 -4.37 0.01
CA ARG A 190 0.78 -4.77 -1.04
C ARG A 190 1.38 -4.67 -2.44
N THR A 191 2.19 -3.65 -2.70
CA THR A 191 2.75 -3.37 -4.04
C THR A 191 4.08 -4.09 -4.28
N ASN A 192 4.96 -4.12 -3.28
CA ASN A 192 6.36 -4.49 -3.47
C ASN A 192 6.77 -5.77 -2.70
N SER A 193 5.88 -6.45 -1.98
CA SER A 193 6.29 -7.57 -1.13
C SER A 193 5.14 -8.56 -0.85
N ALA A 194 4.38 -8.94 -1.87
CA ALA A 194 3.40 -10.01 -1.75
C ALA A 194 4.03 -11.39 -1.44
N GLY A 195 3.23 -12.33 -0.93
CA GLY A 195 3.63 -13.73 -0.67
C GLY A 195 4.21 -14.00 0.73
N ARG A 196 4.32 -15.31 1.06
CA ARG A 196 4.86 -15.80 2.35
C ARG A 196 6.31 -15.36 2.53
N LYS A 197 6.68 -14.94 3.74
CA LYS A 197 8.03 -14.43 4.08
C LYS A 197 8.97 -15.46 4.70
N GLY A 198 8.49 -16.68 4.93
CA GLY A 198 9.20 -17.69 5.71
C GLY A 198 9.15 -17.39 7.21
N GLU A 199 9.60 -18.34 8.03
CA GLU A 199 9.54 -18.26 9.49
C GLU A 199 10.49 -17.21 10.08
N THR A 200 11.59 -16.93 9.39
CA THR A 200 12.64 -15.98 9.83
C THR A 200 12.76 -14.77 8.91
N PHE A 201 11.74 -14.46 8.11
CA PHE A 201 11.84 -13.42 7.08
C PHE A 201 13.02 -13.71 6.13
N SER A 202 12.91 -14.81 5.38
CA SER A 202 14.03 -15.45 4.70
C SER A 202 14.71 -14.58 3.63
N ASN A 203 13.99 -13.61 3.05
CA ASN A 203 14.54 -12.68 2.07
C ASN A 203 14.32 -11.21 2.44
N LEU A 204 15.36 -10.57 3.00
CA LEU A 204 15.40 -9.14 3.36
C LEU A 204 15.09 -8.20 2.19
N PHE A 205 15.41 -8.59 0.98
CA PHE A 205 15.35 -7.73 -0.21
C PHE A 205 14.14 -8.02 -1.09
N SER A 206 13.15 -8.77 -0.55
CA SER A 206 11.94 -9.16 -1.28
C SER A 206 11.31 -7.96 -2.02
N GLY A 207 11.17 -8.12 -3.33
CA GLY A 207 10.50 -7.22 -4.27
C GLY A 207 11.21 -5.92 -4.66
N ILE A 208 12.45 -5.73 -4.21
CA ILE A 208 13.37 -4.75 -4.82
C ILE A 208 14.44 -5.41 -5.72
N LEU A 209 14.51 -6.76 -5.77
CA LEU A 209 15.47 -7.50 -6.58
C LEU A 209 15.00 -7.75 -8.02
N ARG A 210 15.88 -7.46 -8.98
CA ARG A 210 15.58 -7.53 -10.43
C ARG A 210 16.73 -8.18 -11.18
N CYS A 211 16.40 -8.89 -12.26
CA CYS A 211 17.38 -9.48 -13.16
C CYS A 211 17.98 -8.38 -14.03
N GLY A 212 19.31 -8.25 -14.03
CA GLY A 212 20.02 -7.26 -14.85
C GLY A 212 19.89 -7.48 -16.36
N TYR A 213 19.56 -8.70 -16.79
CA TYR A 213 19.49 -9.06 -18.21
C TYR A 213 18.11 -8.84 -18.82
N CYS A 214 17.06 -9.33 -18.15
CA CYS A 214 15.70 -9.32 -18.69
C CYS A 214 14.73 -8.46 -17.86
N ASN A 215 15.21 -7.81 -16.82
CA ASN A 215 14.42 -7.01 -15.88
C ASN A 215 13.30 -7.78 -15.13
N GLY A 216 13.23 -9.10 -15.28
CA GLY A 216 12.32 -9.95 -14.49
C GLY A 216 12.64 -9.91 -13.00
N THR A 217 11.69 -10.31 -12.16
CA THR A 217 11.91 -10.41 -10.71
C THR A 217 12.97 -11.48 -10.40
N MET A 218 13.87 -11.18 -9.45
CA MET A 218 14.71 -12.22 -8.83
C MET A 218 13.97 -12.75 -7.62
N ILE A 219 13.75 -14.07 -7.59
CA ILE A 219 13.03 -14.74 -6.51
C ILE A 219 13.98 -15.57 -5.65
N TYR A 220 13.65 -15.63 -4.36
CA TYR A 220 14.28 -16.52 -3.41
C TYR A 220 13.72 -17.94 -3.56
N VAL A 221 14.61 -18.93 -3.60
CA VAL A 221 14.29 -20.35 -3.68
C VAL A 221 15.04 -21.08 -2.56
N ASN A 222 14.30 -21.78 -1.71
CA ASN A 222 14.86 -22.68 -0.71
C ASN A 222 14.67 -24.13 -1.19
N LYS A 223 15.75 -24.91 -1.24
CA LYS A 223 15.77 -26.32 -1.63
C LYS A 223 15.63 -27.30 -0.45
N GLY A 224 15.50 -26.79 0.78
CA GLY A 224 15.25 -27.60 1.97
C GLY A 224 16.49 -28.24 2.58
N HIS A 225 17.69 -27.74 2.29
CA HIS A 225 18.94 -28.18 2.92
C HIS A 225 19.88 -26.99 3.17
N ASP A 226 20.78 -27.11 4.14
CA ASP A 226 21.63 -26.01 4.64
C ASP A 226 23.03 -25.91 4.01
N GLY A 227 23.27 -26.68 2.95
CA GLY A 227 24.53 -26.67 2.20
C GLY A 227 24.60 -25.65 1.06
N PRO A 228 25.73 -25.62 0.32
CA PRO A 228 25.84 -24.86 -0.92
C PRO A 228 24.67 -25.17 -1.85
N ARG A 229 24.12 -24.15 -2.50
CA ARG A 229 22.95 -24.18 -3.38
C ARG A 229 21.63 -24.53 -2.70
N GLY A 230 21.60 -24.55 -1.36
CA GLY A 230 20.39 -24.73 -0.58
C GLY A 230 19.44 -23.53 -0.67
N ARG A 231 19.98 -22.31 -0.69
CA ARG A 231 19.20 -21.05 -0.72
C ARG A 231 19.72 -20.14 -1.81
N LEU A 232 18.88 -19.89 -2.82
CA LEU A 232 19.29 -19.25 -4.08
C LEU A 232 18.41 -18.05 -4.45
N LEU A 233 18.99 -17.08 -5.14
CA LEU A 233 18.29 -16.09 -5.94
C LEU A 233 18.34 -16.50 -7.41
N VAL A 234 17.16 -16.57 -8.03
CA VAL A 234 17.03 -16.94 -9.45
C VAL A 234 16.08 -16.00 -10.17
N CYS A 235 16.35 -15.75 -11.45
CA CYS A 235 15.45 -15.02 -12.31
C CYS A 235 14.16 -15.83 -12.56
N THR A 236 12.99 -15.22 -12.33
CA THR A 236 11.69 -15.90 -12.56
C THR A 236 11.52 -16.35 -14.00
N ARG A 237 11.91 -15.51 -14.97
CA ARG A 237 11.80 -15.81 -16.40
C ARG A 237 12.72 -16.94 -16.81
N ALA A 238 13.97 -16.94 -16.34
CA ALA A 238 14.91 -18.02 -16.60
C ALA A 238 14.42 -19.34 -16.01
N LYS A 239 13.93 -19.32 -14.76
CA LYS A 239 13.34 -20.51 -14.10
C LYS A 239 12.14 -21.06 -14.86
N ALA A 240 11.33 -20.19 -15.46
CA ALA A 240 10.16 -20.57 -16.26
C ALA A 240 10.50 -20.92 -17.73
N GLY A 241 11.78 -20.89 -18.13
CA GLY A 241 12.18 -21.12 -19.53
C GLY A 241 11.78 -20.00 -20.50
N LYS A 242 11.47 -18.80 -20.01
CA LYS A 242 10.97 -17.66 -20.80
C LYS A 242 12.06 -16.62 -21.12
N GLY A 243 13.10 -17.05 -21.84
CA GLY A 243 14.08 -16.17 -22.49
C GLY A 243 14.95 -15.35 -21.53
N CYS A 244 15.79 -16.02 -20.75
CA CYS A 244 16.85 -15.43 -19.91
C CYS A 244 17.81 -16.53 -19.43
N HIS A 245 19.02 -16.16 -18.99
CA HIS A 245 20.04 -17.10 -18.52
C HIS A 245 19.76 -17.56 -17.08
N TYR A 246 19.77 -18.87 -16.86
CA TYR A 246 19.60 -19.43 -15.53
C TYR A 246 20.96 -19.45 -14.81
N VAL A 247 21.26 -18.38 -14.09
CA VAL A 247 22.49 -18.26 -13.29
C VAL A 247 22.07 -17.98 -11.83
N PRO A 248 22.07 -19.00 -10.96
CA PRO A 248 21.68 -18.83 -9.57
C PRO A 248 22.77 -18.09 -8.78
N TRP A 249 22.36 -17.26 -7.82
CA TRP A 249 23.25 -16.64 -6.85
C TRP A 249 22.91 -17.19 -5.46
N GLU A 250 23.90 -17.72 -4.73
CA GLU A 250 23.76 -18.09 -3.31
C GLU A 250 23.20 -16.91 -2.50
N TYR A 251 22.02 -17.08 -1.91
CA TYR A 251 21.37 -16.02 -1.14
C TYR A 251 22.22 -15.57 0.06
N PRO A 252 22.83 -16.46 0.86
CA PRO A 252 23.65 -16.04 2.00
C PRO A 252 24.86 -15.20 1.57
N GLN A 253 25.50 -15.53 0.43
CA GLN A 253 26.60 -14.73 -0.11
C GLN A 253 26.09 -13.34 -0.51
N PHE A 254 25.02 -13.28 -1.30
CA PHE A 254 24.39 -12.03 -1.71
C PHE A 254 23.96 -11.15 -0.51
N GLU A 255 23.31 -11.75 0.49
CA GLU A 255 22.85 -11.06 1.69
C GLU A 255 24.03 -10.44 2.44
N ARG A 256 25.12 -11.19 2.66
CA ARG A 256 26.34 -10.66 3.29
C ARG A 256 26.95 -9.52 2.48
N SER A 257 27.03 -9.64 1.16
CA SER A 257 27.57 -8.57 0.32
C SER A 257 26.79 -7.28 0.44
N VAL A 258 25.46 -7.35 0.35
CA VAL A 258 24.60 -6.16 0.43
C VAL A 258 24.58 -5.58 1.84
N LEU A 259 24.54 -6.40 2.89
CA LEU A 259 24.58 -5.91 4.27
C LEU A 259 25.95 -5.30 4.62
N THR A 260 27.05 -5.87 4.11
CA THR A 260 28.39 -5.29 4.25
C THR A 260 28.48 -3.94 3.55
N TYR A 261 27.91 -3.83 2.34
CA TYR A 261 27.78 -2.55 1.65
C TYR A 261 26.96 -1.55 2.48
N CYS A 262 25.85 -2.00 3.09
CA CYS A 262 25.02 -1.18 3.95
C CYS A 262 25.70 -0.75 5.27
N LYS A 263 26.71 -1.49 5.74
CA LYS A 263 27.50 -1.18 6.95
C LYS A 263 28.69 -0.26 6.65
N GLY A 264 29.41 -0.54 5.56
CA GLY A 264 30.76 -0.05 5.32
C GLY A 264 30.88 1.30 4.60
N LEU A 265 29.80 1.89 4.11
CA LEU A 265 29.89 3.08 3.27
C LEU A 265 29.55 4.40 3.93
N ASP A 266 30.23 5.43 3.39
CA ASP A 266 29.84 6.83 3.34
C ASP A 266 28.47 6.97 2.64
N PHE A 267 27.42 6.54 3.35
CA PHE A 267 26.03 6.69 2.95
C PHE A 267 25.69 8.15 2.65
N ASP A 268 26.40 9.07 3.29
CA ASP A 268 26.24 10.50 3.09
C ASP A 268 26.63 10.88 1.65
N ALA A 269 27.79 10.46 1.13
CA ALA A 269 28.15 10.69 -0.27
C ALA A 269 27.22 10.01 -1.29
N PHE A 270 26.62 8.86 -0.95
CA PHE A 270 25.65 8.16 -1.81
C PHE A 270 24.25 8.80 -1.78
N LEU A 271 23.91 9.54 -0.73
CA LEU A 271 22.58 10.14 -0.54
C LEU A 271 22.58 11.69 -0.61
N GLN A 272 23.73 12.30 -0.86
CA GLN A 272 23.96 13.74 -0.99
C GLN A 272 23.31 14.41 -2.21
N THR A 273 22.38 13.76 -2.93
CA THR A 273 21.45 14.42 -3.87
C THR A 273 20.41 15.30 -3.13
N ARG A 274 20.83 16.02 -2.09
CA ARG A 274 20.00 16.77 -1.15
C ARG A 274 19.37 18.01 -1.79
N ASP A 275 20.03 18.66 -2.74
CA ASP A 275 19.56 19.95 -3.25
C ASP A 275 18.35 19.80 -4.18
N THR A 276 18.33 18.78 -5.03
CA THR A 276 17.19 18.52 -5.93
C THR A 276 15.97 18.06 -5.14
N VAL A 277 16.12 17.13 -4.19
CA VAL A 277 15.00 16.65 -3.35
C VAL A 277 14.45 17.76 -2.45
N LYS A 278 15.31 18.60 -1.86
CA LYS A 278 14.87 19.74 -1.05
C LYS A 278 14.13 20.78 -1.91
N SER A 279 14.60 21.05 -3.13
CA SER A 279 13.91 21.94 -4.07
C SER A 279 12.55 21.38 -4.50
N GLU A 280 12.44 20.07 -4.77
CA GLU A 280 11.19 19.40 -5.11
C GLU A 280 10.20 19.41 -3.94
N LEU A 281 10.67 19.19 -2.71
CA LEU A 281 9.83 19.26 -1.51
C LEU A 281 9.32 20.67 -1.26
N SER A 282 10.19 21.68 -1.44
CA SER A 282 9.78 23.09 -1.37
C SER A 282 8.73 23.42 -2.43
N ALA A 283 8.89 22.92 -3.66
CA ALA A 283 7.95 23.13 -4.75
C ALA A 283 6.60 22.43 -4.48
N LEU A 284 6.61 21.19 -4.00
CA LEU A 284 5.41 20.44 -3.63
C LEU A 284 4.69 21.09 -2.43
N SER A 285 5.43 21.55 -1.42
CA SER A 285 4.86 22.28 -0.28
C SER A 285 4.19 23.59 -0.72
N ALA A 286 4.84 24.37 -1.59
CA ALA A 286 4.24 25.58 -2.16
C ALA A 286 2.99 25.26 -2.98
N HIS A 287 2.99 24.16 -3.75
CA HIS A 287 1.83 23.73 -4.52
C HIS A 287 0.67 23.28 -3.62
N ILE A 288 0.93 22.54 -2.55
CA ILE A 288 -0.07 22.15 -1.54
C ILE A 288 -0.70 23.40 -0.93
N ALA A 289 0.09 24.39 -0.52
CA ALA A 289 -0.42 25.64 0.05
C ALA A 289 -1.32 26.40 -0.94
N LEU A 290 -0.96 26.44 -2.23
CA LEU A 290 -1.79 27.05 -3.27
C LEU A 290 -3.13 26.31 -3.46
N LEU A 291 -3.10 24.97 -3.47
CA LEU A 291 -4.31 24.15 -3.60
C LEU A 291 -5.23 24.29 -2.37
N GLU A 292 -4.66 24.33 -1.16
CA GLU A 292 -5.41 24.60 0.07
C GLU A 292 -6.07 25.98 0.05
N SER A 293 -5.34 27.01 -0.40
CA SER A 293 -5.90 28.35 -0.57
C SER A 293 -7.03 28.38 -1.61
N SER A 294 -6.87 27.64 -2.73
CA SER A 294 -7.90 27.52 -3.77
C SER A 294 -9.16 26.86 -3.22
N LEU A 295 -8.98 25.78 -2.45
CA LEU A 295 -10.08 25.04 -1.80
C LEU A 295 -10.83 25.93 -0.79
N ALA A 296 -10.11 26.68 0.04
CA ALA A 296 -10.70 27.63 0.98
C ALA A 296 -11.50 28.72 0.24
N GLY A 297 -10.94 29.29 -0.84
CA GLY A 297 -11.63 30.27 -1.67
C GLY A 297 -12.89 29.72 -2.36
N ASN A 298 -12.86 28.45 -2.79
CA ASN A 298 -14.04 27.78 -3.34
C ASN A 298 -15.14 27.58 -2.27
N LYS A 299 -14.77 27.07 -1.09
CA LYS A 299 -15.69 26.92 0.05
C LYS A 299 -16.33 28.25 0.46
N GLN A 300 -15.55 29.34 0.46
CA GLN A 300 -16.09 30.67 0.74
C GLN A 300 -17.12 31.11 -0.30
N LYS A 301 -16.85 30.87 -1.60
CA LYS A 301 -17.82 31.19 -2.68
C LYS A 301 -19.11 30.39 -2.53
N GLN A 302 -19.03 29.12 -2.15
CA GLN A 302 -20.22 28.30 -1.86
C GLN A 302 -21.00 28.85 -0.67
N THR A 303 -20.31 29.24 0.40
CA THR A 303 -20.92 29.86 1.59
C THR A 303 -21.65 31.15 1.22
N ASN A 304 -21.01 32.05 0.46
CA ASN A 304 -21.64 33.30 0.02
C ASN A 304 -22.92 33.07 -0.82
N ILE A 305 -22.97 32.00 -1.62
CA ILE A 305 -24.17 31.63 -2.38
C ILE A 305 -25.27 31.13 -1.45
N LEU A 306 -24.91 30.32 -0.45
CA LEU A 306 -25.87 29.86 0.56
C LEU A 306 -26.45 31.05 1.34
N ASP A 307 -25.61 31.98 1.80
CA ASP A 307 -26.04 33.20 2.50
C ASP A 307 -26.99 34.05 1.65
N ALA A 308 -26.73 34.14 0.34
CA ALA A 308 -27.60 34.86 -0.59
C ALA A 308 -28.97 34.18 -0.75
N ILE A 309 -29.00 32.84 -0.79
CA ILE A 309 -30.26 32.07 -0.83
C ILE A 309 -31.03 32.23 0.47
N GLU A 310 -30.36 32.18 1.62
CA GLU A 310 -30.96 32.44 2.93
C GLU A 310 -31.53 33.86 3.03
N SER A 311 -30.89 34.83 2.38
CA SER A 311 -31.34 36.22 2.27
C SER A 311 -32.45 36.45 1.23
N GLY A 312 -33.01 35.39 0.64
CA GLY A 312 -34.18 35.46 -0.24
C GLY A 312 -33.90 35.40 -1.74
N ALA A 313 -32.66 35.14 -2.16
CA ALA A 313 -32.34 34.95 -3.57
C ALA A 313 -32.80 33.57 -4.09
N LYS A 314 -33.24 33.49 -5.35
CA LYS A 314 -33.77 32.26 -5.93
C LYS A 314 -32.64 31.30 -6.31
N PHE A 315 -32.69 30.06 -5.82
CA PHE A 315 -31.72 29.00 -6.11
C PHE A 315 -31.40 28.83 -7.62
N GLN A 316 -32.43 28.94 -8.48
CA GLN A 316 -32.31 28.83 -9.94
C GLN A 316 -31.27 29.81 -10.54
N GLN A 317 -31.00 30.94 -9.88
CA GLN A 317 -30.02 31.92 -10.33
C GLN A 317 -28.57 31.47 -10.09
N PHE A 318 -28.35 30.52 -9.18
CA PHE A 318 -27.03 30.07 -8.76
C PHE A 318 -26.74 28.60 -9.09
N GLU A 319 -27.73 27.84 -9.56
CA GLU A 319 -27.62 26.40 -9.84
C GLU A 319 -26.40 26.08 -10.71
N ALA A 320 -26.26 26.74 -11.86
CA ALA A 320 -25.12 26.55 -12.76
C ALA A 320 -23.77 26.88 -12.10
N ARG A 321 -23.74 27.92 -11.24
CA ARG A 321 -22.53 28.34 -10.54
C ARG A 321 -22.15 27.37 -9.42
N MET A 322 -23.14 26.84 -8.69
CA MET A 322 -22.93 25.84 -7.63
C MET A 322 -22.38 24.54 -8.19
N VAL A 323 -22.96 24.04 -9.30
CA VAL A 323 -22.45 22.84 -10.00
C VAL A 323 -21.01 23.05 -10.48
N GLN A 324 -20.68 24.25 -10.98
CA GLN A 324 -19.31 24.58 -11.36
C GLN A 324 -18.36 24.56 -10.15
N LEU A 325 -18.74 25.23 -9.04
CA LEU A 325 -17.92 25.27 -7.83
C LEU A 325 -17.71 23.87 -7.23
N GLU A 326 -18.71 22.99 -7.26
CA GLU A 326 -18.57 21.60 -6.81
C GLU A 326 -17.60 20.78 -7.66
N ARG A 327 -17.64 20.95 -8.98
CA ARG A 327 -16.69 20.30 -9.90
C ARG A 327 -15.27 20.81 -9.65
N GLU A 328 -15.10 22.12 -9.53
CA GLU A 328 -13.81 22.74 -9.18
C GLU A 328 -13.29 22.22 -7.84
N ARG A 329 -14.14 22.17 -6.80
CA ARG A 329 -13.78 21.63 -5.48
C ARG A 329 -13.30 20.19 -5.58
N THR A 330 -14.04 19.34 -6.28
CA THR A 330 -13.70 17.91 -6.43
C THR A 330 -12.37 17.73 -7.16
N SER A 331 -12.10 18.53 -8.20
CA SER A 331 -10.81 18.52 -8.92
C SER A 331 -9.66 18.94 -8.02
N VAL A 332 -9.82 20.07 -7.30
CA VAL A 332 -8.79 20.61 -6.40
C VAL A 332 -8.52 19.66 -5.24
N GLU A 333 -9.55 18.99 -4.69
CA GLU A 333 -9.39 17.97 -3.64
C GLU A 333 -8.61 16.76 -4.13
N ALA A 334 -8.86 16.30 -5.36
CA ALA A 334 -8.12 15.20 -5.97
C ALA A 334 -6.65 15.57 -6.23
N GLU A 335 -6.40 16.77 -6.76
CA GLU A 335 -5.04 17.29 -6.97
C GLU A 335 -4.30 17.49 -5.64
N LEU A 336 -4.97 17.97 -4.60
CA LEU A 336 -4.40 18.15 -3.27
C LEU A 336 -4.00 16.81 -2.65
N ASP A 337 -4.85 15.77 -2.78
CA ASP A 337 -4.51 14.43 -2.28
C ASP A 337 -3.31 13.84 -3.04
N ASP A 338 -3.25 13.98 -4.37
CA ASP A 338 -2.11 13.54 -5.18
C ASP A 338 -0.82 14.30 -4.83
N ALA A 339 -0.89 15.63 -4.67
CA ALA A 339 0.25 16.45 -4.27
C ALA A 339 0.75 16.08 -2.87
N ARG A 340 -0.15 15.84 -1.90
CA ARG A 340 0.20 15.36 -0.56
C ARG A 340 0.82 13.97 -0.59
N GLN A 341 0.27 13.04 -1.37
CA GLN A 341 0.88 11.71 -1.54
C GLN A 341 2.29 11.80 -2.14
N LYS A 342 2.50 12.67 -3.14
CA LYS A 342 3.84 12.92 -3.73
C LYS A 342 4.79 13.54 -2.72
N TYR A 343 4.32 14.53 -1.96
CA TYR A 343 5.09 15.15 -0.88
C TYR A 343 5.50 14.10 0.16
N ASP A 344 4.57 13.29 0.66
CA ASP A 344 4.84 12.25 1.64
C ASP A 344 5.84 11.21 1.11
N LEU A 345 5.74 10.81 -0.16
CA LEU A 345 6.69 9.89 -0.78
C LEU A 345 8.11 10.47 -0.85
N ARG A 346 8.25 11.77 -1.10
CA ARG A 346 9.53 12.50 -1.18
C ARG A 346 10.07 12.90 0.19
N ALA A 347 9.20 13.23 1.13
CA ALA A 347 9.54 13.51 2.53
C ALA A 347 10.06 12.24 3.20
N ASN A 348 9.47 11.09 2.86
CA ASN A 348 10.00 9.78 3.20
C ASN A 348 11.32 9.41 2.50
N ALA A 349 11.80 10.19 1.53
CA ALA A 349 13.13 10.05 0.93
C ALA A 349 14.16 11.00 1.58
N THR A 350 13.71 12.04 2.29
CA THR A 350 14.50 12.87 3.22
C THR A 350 14.60 12.23 4.60
N VAL A 351 14.60 10.89 4.62
CA VAL A 351 14.98 10.10 5.79
C VAL A 351 16.25 10.70 6.37
N ASP A 352 16.28 10.90 7.70
CA ASP A 352 17.54 11.09 8.39
C ASP A 352 18.40 9.83 8.16
N VAL A 353 19.22 9.92 7.11
CA VAL A 353 20.11 8.87 6.63
C VAL A 353 20.99 8.38 7.76
N SER A 354 21.44 9.31 8.61
CA SER A 354 22.30 9.00 9.75
C SER A 354 21.54 8.16 10.79
N ALA A 355 20.28 8.51 11.09
CA ALA A 355 19.43 7.75 12.01
C ALA A 355 19.07 6.36 11.45
N VAL A 356 18.78 6.25 10.15
CA VAL A 356 18.48 4.94 9.53
C VAL A 356 19.72 4.07 9.40
N ARG A 357 20.88 4.65 9.13
CA ARG A 357 22.16 3.94 9.15
C ARG A 357 22.46 3.38 10.55
N ALA A 358 22.39 4.23 11.58
CA ALA A 358 22.60 3.80 12.96
C ALA A 358 21.62 2.68 13.37
N SER A 359 20.38 2.77 12.89
CA SER A 359 19.37 1.73 13.08
C SER A 359 19.75 0.42 12.37
N ILE A 360 20.19 0.47 11.11
CA ILE A 360 20.65 -0.71 10.35
C ILE A 360 21.83 -1.38 11.06
N ASP A 361 22.82 -0.60 11.49
CA ASP A 361 24.01 -1.13 12.18
C ASP A 361 23.65 -1.82 13.49
N GLY A 362 22.82 -1.18 14.33
CA GLY A 362 22.36 -1.76 15.58
C GLY A 362 21.49 -3.01 15.41
N LEU A 363 20.64 -3.06 14.37
CA LEU A 363 19.86 -4.26 14.04
C LEU A 363 20.74 -5.38 13.51
N PHE A 364 21.72 -5.07 12.67
CA PHE A 364 22.61 -6.07 12.10
C PHE A 364 23.45 -6.78 13.19
N GLN A 365 24.00 -6.03 14.16
CA GLN A 365 24.79 -6.59 15.26
C GLN A 365 24.00 -7.62 16.08
N ARG A 366 22.72 -7.34 16.33
CA ARG A 366 21.85 -8.22 17.13
C ARG A 366 21.30 -9.41 16.34
N MET A 367 21.47 -9.45 15.01
CA MET A 367 20.84 -10.46 14.16
C MET A 367 21.36 -11.88 14.45
N SER A 368 22.62 -12.04 14.85
CA SER A 368 23.21 -13.33 15.20
C SER A 368 22.79 -13.85 16.58
N GLU A 369 22.18 -13.01 17.41
CA GLU A 369 21.85 -13.31 18.81
C GLU A 369 20.38 -13.69 19.02
N LEU A 370 19.55 -13.57 17.97
CA LEU A 370 18.11 -13.77 18.05
C LEU A 370 17.67 -15.01 17.27
N GLU A 371 16.60 -15.63 17.74
CA GLU A 371 15.96 -16.77 17.08
C GLU A 371 14.43 -16.57 16.97
N GLY A 372 13.79 -17.46 16.22
CA GLY A 372 12.32 -17.53 16.11
C GLY A 372 11.63 -16.21 15.75
N ASN A 373 10.59 -15.87 16.53
CA ASN A 373 9.74 -14.70 16.30
C ASN A 373 10.49 -13.37 16.44
N ASP A 374 11.53 -13.30 17.28
CA ASP A 374 12.31 -12.09 17.51
C ASP A 374 13.26 -11.83 16.35
N LEU A 375 13.92 -12.89 15.86
CA LEU A 375 14.70 -12.81 14.62
C LEU A 375 13.83 -12.38 13.44
N TYR A 376 12.61 -12.91 13.32
CA TYR A 376 11.67 -12.49 12.29
C TYR A 376 11.36 -10.99 12.38
N ALA A 377 11.05 -10.48 13.58
CA ALA A 377 10.76 -9.06 13.77
C ALA A 377 11.96 -8.18 13.42
N LEU A 378 13.15 -8.54 13.89
CA LEU A 378 14.38 -7.83 13.60
C LEU A 378 14.65 -7.79 12.09
N ARG A 379 14.53 -8.93 11.40
CA ARG A 379 14.76 -9.03 9.95
C ARG A 379 13.69 -8.31 9.14
N ALA A 380 12.43 -8.29 9.61
CA ALA A 380 11.37 -7.49 9.00
C ALA A 380 11.67 -5.99 9.13
N ARG A 381 12.07 -5.53 10.33
CA ARG A 381 12.47 -4.14 10.60
C ARG A 381 13.68 -3.74 9.74
N LEU A 382 14.70 -4.58 9.67
CA LEU A 382 15.88 -4.38 8.82
C LEU A 382 15.50 -4.27 7.33
N SER A 383 14.63 -5.15 6.84
CA SER A 383 14.11 -5.08 5.46
C SER A 383 13.39 -3.76 5.17
N GLN A 384 12.59 -3.25 6.11
CA GLN A 384 11.92 -1.96 5.96
C GLN A 384 12.94 -0.81 5.90
N GLN A 385 13.90 -0.76 6.82
CA GLN A 385 14.92 0.29 6.83
C GLN A 385 15.74 0.30 5.52
N ILE A 386 16.16 -0.87 5.04
CA ILE A 386 16.85 -1.00 3.74
C ILE A 386 15.98 -0.45 2.60
N LYS A 387 14.69 -0.77 2.56
CA LYS A 387 13.76 -0.30 1.50
C LYS A 387 13.37 1.18 1.59
N ARG A 388 13.64 1.82 2.72
CA ARG A 388 13.55 3.29 2.85
C ARG A 388 14.70 3.99 2.15
N LEU A 389 15.86 3.32 2.02
CA LEU A 389 17.05 3.86 1.36
C LEU A 389 17.19 3.38 -0.09
N ILE A 390 16.83 2.14 -0.38
CA ILE A 390 17.09 1.47 -1.66
C ILE A 390 15.76 1.13 -2.35
N VAL A 391 15.61 1.58 -3.60
CA VAL A 391 14.42 1.30 -4.43
C VAL A 391 14.60 0.01 -5.22
N ARG A 392 15.83 -0.27 -5.66
CA ARG A 392 16.09 -1.34 -6.62
C ARG A 392 17.50 -1.90 -6.47
N ILE A 393 17.62 -3.22 -6.58
CA ILE A 393 18.88 -3.94 -6.73
C ILE A 393 18.78 -4.81 -7.98
N ALA A 394 19.59 -4.54 -9.00
CA ALA A 394 19.66 -5.37 -10.20
C ALA A 394 20.87 -6.30 -10.12
N LEU A 395 20.64 -7.60 -10.31
CA LEU A 395 21.67 -8.64 -10.19
C LEU A 395 22.14 -9.06 -11.58
N TYR A 396 23.45 -9.18 -11.75
CA TYR A 396 24.12 -9.73 -12.93
C TYR A 396 24.95 -10.95 -12.49
N PRO A 397 24.31 -12.10 -12.18
CA PRO A 397 25.00 -13.24 -11.56
C PRO A 397 26.07 -13.88 -12.44
N GLY A 398 26.07 -13.62 -13.75
CA GLY A 398 27.08 -14.08 -14.69
C GLY A 398 27.83 -12.94 -15.39
N GLY A 399 27.91 -11.77 -14.75
CA GLY A 399 28.56 -10.59 -15.32
C GLY A 399 27.76 -9.94 -16.45
N TYR A 400 28.40 -9.06 -17.21
CA TYR A 400 27.76 -8.37 -18.33
C TYR A 400 27.55 -9.35 -19.49
N MET A 401 26.39 -9.28 -20.14
CA MET A 401 26.08 -10.05 -21.34
C MET A 401 25.50 -9.14 -22.41
N ASP A 402 25.90 -9.38 -23.66
CA ASP A 402 25.40 -8.66 -24.81
C ASP A 402 23.93 -9.01 -25.09
N LYS A 403 23.15 -8.01 -25.52
CA LYS A 403 21.71 -8.18 -25.76
C LYS A 403 21.48 -9.08 -26.99
N PRO A 404 20.46 -9.98 -26.97
CA PRO A 404 20.15 -10.87 -28.10
C PRO A 404 20.06 -10.16 -29.46
N PHE A 405 19.39 -9.00 -29.51
CA PHE A 405 19.28 -8.22 -30.75
C PHE A 405 20.63 -7.73 -31.30
N LEU A 406 21.60 -7.38 -30.43
CA LEU A 406 22.94 -7.01 -30.87
C LEU A 406 23.68 -8.21 -31.47
N ILE A 407 23.54 -9.37 -30.84
CA ILE A 407 24.12 -10.63 -31.32
C ILE A 407 23.52 -11.00 -32.69
N GLU A 408 22.20 -10.90 -32.84
CA GLU A 408 21.50 -11.16 -34.11
C GLU A 408 21.95 -10.18 -35.21
N LYS A 409 22.06 -8.89 -34.90
CA LYS A 409 22.52 -7.88 -35.85
C LYS A 409 23.97 -8.10 -36.27
N PHE A 410 24.84 -8.47 -35.32
CA PHE A 410 26.24 -8.78 -35.60
C PHE A 410 26.36 -10.05 -36.45
N ARG A 411 25.59 -11.09 -36.14
CA ARG A 411 25.47 -12.31 -36.95
C ARG A 411 25.03 -12.02 -38.38
N ALA A 412 23.94 -11.27 -38.55
CA ALA A 412 23.38 -10.94 -39.86
C ALA A 412 24.41 -10.20 -40.72
N ARG A 413 25.19 -9.30 -40.12
CA ARG A 413 26.29 -8.60 -40.80
C ARG A 413 27.41 -9.54 -41.22
N LEU A 414 27.87 -10.42 -40.33
CA LEU A 414 28.92 -11.40 -40.66
C LEU A 414 28.50 -12.31 -41.83
N ILE A 415 27.24 -12.77 -41.84
CA ILE A 415 26.70 -13.57 -42.93
C ILE A 415 26.62 -12.75 -44.23
N ALA A 416 26.17 -11.50 -44.16
CA ALA A 416 26.13 -10.60 -45.32
C ALA A 416 27.53 -10.31 -45.89
N ASP A 417 28.55 -10.27 -45.02
CA ASP A 417 29.97 -10.12 -45.39
C ASP A 417 30.61 -11.44 -45.86
N GLY A 418 29.82 -12.52 -46.02
CA GLY A 418 30.24 -13.79 -46.61
C GLY A 418 30.75 -14.85 -45.63
N ALA A 419 30.64 -14.63 -44.31
CA ALA A 419 31.00 -15.63 -43.31
C ALA A 419 30.00 -16.80 -43.29
N SER A 420 30.49 -18.03 -43.10
CA SER A 420 29.62 -19.18 -42.83
C SER A 420 28.95 -19.06 -41.45
N GLU A 421 27.91 -19.86 -41.18
CA GLU A 421 27.26 -19.86 -39.86
C GLU A 421 28.24 -20.21 -38.73
N ASP A 422 29.13 -21.16 -38.96
CA ASP A 422 30.14 -21.58 -37.99
C ASP A 422 31.20 -20.50 -37.74
N GLU A 423 31.64 -19.81 -38.78
CA GLU A 423 32.55 -18.66 -38.66
C GLU A 423 31.88 -17.50 -37.94
N ALA A 424 30.61 -17.23 -38.23
CA ALA A 424 29.84 -16.21 -37.53
C ALA A 424 29.68 -16.55 -36.04
N ASN A 425 29.36 -17.82 -35.72
CA ASN A 425 29.28 -18.33 -34.35
C ASN A 425 30.60 -18.16 -33.60
N ALA A 426 31.73 -18.56 -34.20
CA ALA A 426 33.04 -18.45 -33.60
C ALA A 426 33.43 -16.98 -33.34
N ARG A 427 33.18 -16.08 -34.30
CA ARG A 427 33.44 -14.65 -34.13
C ARG A 427 32.54 -14.00 -33.08
N ILE A 428 31.28 -14.41 -32.98
CA ILE A 428 30.36 -13.97 -31.92
C ILE A 428 30.89 -14.41 -30.56
N ALA A 429 31.25 -15.68 -30.40
CA ALA A 429 31.77 -16.20 -29.13
C ALA A 429 33.09 -15.54 -28.71
N ALA A 430 33.93 -15.14 -29.67
CA ALA A 430 35.20 -14.47 -29.40
C ALA A 430 35.06 -12.97 -29.06
N ASN A 431 34.06 -12.28 -29.61
CA ASN A 431 33.95 -10.81 -29.51
C ASN A 431 32.80 -10.32 -28.62
N LEU A 432 31.78 -11.16 -28.37
CA LEU A 432 30.60 -10.80 -27.58
C LEU A 432 30.49 -11.68 -26.34
N ARG A 433 30.00 -11.09 -25.25
CA ARG A 433 29.72 -11.79 -23.99
C ARG A 433 28.36 -12.47 -24.07
N VAL A 434 28.36 -13.68 -24.65
CA VAL A 434 27.14 -14.49 -24.86
C VAL A 434 26.95 -15.59 -23.82
N THR A 435 28.02 -15.94 -23.10
CA THR A 435 28.00 -16.94 -22.03
C THR A 435 28.14 -16.29 -20.66
N PRO A 436 27.32 -16.67 -19.66
CA PRO A 436 27.46 -16.13 -18.33
C PRO A 436 28.77 -16.56 -17.66
N ASN A 437 29.47 -15.62 -17.03
CA ASN A 437 30.68 -15.87 -16.25
C ASN A 437 30.47 -15.44 -14.79
N VAL A 438 30.36 -16.41 -13.87
CA VAL A 438 30.10 -16.14 -12.45
C VAL A 438 31.23 -15.33 -11.80
N SER A 439 32.48 -15.49 -12.28
CA SER A 439 33.60 -14.68 -11.80
C SER A 439 33.48 -13.20 -12.12
N GLU A 440 32.62 -12.86 -13.08
CA GLU A 440 32.30 -11.49 -13.48
C GLU A 440 31.05 -10.91 -12.82
N ARG A 441 30.43 -11.63 -11.89
CA ARG A 441 29.17 -11.21 -11.27
C ARG A 441 29.28 -9.84 -10.61
N PHE A 442 28.21 -9.07 -10.70
CA PHE A 442 28.07 -7.81 -9.99
C PHE A 442 26.59 -7.52 -9.74
N LEU A 443 26.33 -6.48 -8.96
CA LEU A 443 25.00 -5.94 -8.77
C LEU A 443 25.05 -4.42 -8.88
N THR A 444 23.91 -3.83 -9.25
CA THR A 444 23.72 -2.38 -9.19
C THR A 444 22.63 -2.05 -8.18
N MET A 445 22.84 -0.98 -7.41
CA MET A 445 21.91 -0.49 -6.41
C MET A 445 21.48 0.92 -6.76
N VAL A 446 20.18 1.17 -6.66
CA VAL A 446 19.56 2.49 -6.85
C VAL A 446 18.95 2.94 -5.54
N SER A 447 19.41 4.09 -5.05
CA SER A 447 18.86 4.72 -3.86
C SER A 447 17.51 5.40 -4.14
N ARG A 448 16.83 5.84 -3.08
CA ARG A 448 15.67 6.75 -3.19
C ARG A 448 16.05 8.17 -3.63
N SER A 449 17.32 8.54 -3.53
CA SER A 449 17.87 9.80 -4.02
C SER A 449 18.38 9.70 -5.47
N ASP A 450 17.98 8.64 -6.19
CA ASP A 450 18.38 8.31 -7.56
C ASP A 450 19.89 8.08 -7.77
N ALA A 451 20.66 7.91 -6.69
CA ALA A 451 22.06 7.56 -6.79
C ALA A 451 22.23 6.09 -7.19
N ILE A 452 23.18 5.84 -8.10
CA ILE A 452 23.45 4.50 -8.64
C ILE A 452 24.87 4.09 -8.25
N ARG A 453 25.01 2.87 -7.75
CA ARG A 453 26.32 2.26 -7.44
C ARG A 453 26.40 0.86 -8.00
N MET A 454 27.55 0.55 -8.58
CA MET A 454 27.92 -0.79 -9.01
C MET A 454 28.80 -1.42 -7.94
N ILE A 455 28.45 -2.64 -7.55
CA ILE A 455 29.12 -3.38 -6.48
C ILE A 455 29.49 -4.75 -7.04
N ARG A 456 30.77 -5.09 -6.94
CA ARG A 456 31.30 -6.39 -7.33
C ARG A 456 31.85 -7.09 -6.09
N PRO A 457 31.09 -8.04 -5.51
CA PRO A 457 31.58 -8.85 -4.41
C PRO A 457 32.63 -9.83 -4.90
N ASP A 458 33.64 -10.09 -4.07
CA ASP A 458 34.57 -11.19 -4.29
C ASP A 458 33.85 -12.56 -4.32
N LEU A 459 34.46 -13.54 -4.97
CA LEU A 459 33.88 -14.87 -5.13
C LEU A 459 33.94 -15.70 -3.85
N GLU A 460 35.09 -15.65 -3.18
CA GLU A 460 35.40 -16.45 -2.00
C GLU A 460 34.93 -15.74 -0.72
N ASN A 461 35.16 -14.42 -0.64
CA ASN A 461 34.72 -13.61 0.48
C ASN A 461 33.67 -12.57 0.06
N PRO A 462 32.36 -12.85 0.23
CA PRO A 462 31.30 -11.94 -0.18
C PRO A 462 31.29 -10.60 0.56
N GLU A 463 32.07 -10.42 1.62
CA GLU A 463 32.20 -9.17 2.37
C GLU A 463 33.31 -8.26 1.80
N LEU A 464 34.19 -8.77 0.95
CA LEU A 464 35.14 -7.95 0.19
C LEU A 464 34.44 -7.40 -1.05
N LEU A 465 34.27 -6.07 -1.11
CA LEU A 465 33.52 -5.38 -2.14
C LEU A 465 34.42 -4.49 -2.99
N HIS A 466 34.40 -4.68 -4.30
CA HIS A 466 35.02 -3.78 -5.26
C HIS A 466 33.96 -2.80 -5.80
N LEU A 467 34.17 -1.50 -5.53
CA LEU A 467 33.29 -0.43 -5.97
C LEU A 467 33.86 0.22 -7.23
N GLN A 468 33.07 0.34 -8.30
CA GLN A 468 33.46 1.02 -9.52
C GLN A 468 32.59 2.25 -9.80
N PRO A 469 33.17 3.40 -10.20
CA PRO A 469 32.43 4.48 -10.83
C PRO A 469 31.85 4.01 -12.17
N ILE A 470 30.66 4.48 -12.53
CA ILE A 470 29.92 4.03 -13.73
C ILE A 470 30.61 4.48 -15.05
N GLU A 471 31.56 5.42 -14.99
CA GLU A 471 32.08 6.14 -16.16
C GLU A 471 33.18 5.42 -16.97
N GLY A 472 33.63 4.22 -16.58
CA GLY A 472 34.89 3.65 -17.12
C GLY A 472 34.81 2.54 -18.16
N GLY A 473 33.62 2.01 -18.53
CA GLY A 473 33.52 0.79 -19.36
C GLY A 473 32.72 1.00 -20.65
N GLN A 474 33.31 0.68 -21.81
CA GLN A 474 32.65 0.81 -23.12
C GLN A 474 31.31 0.02 -23.26
N GLY A 475 31.08 -1.02 -22.45
CA GLY A 475 29.79 -1.72 -22.36
C GLY A 475 28.82 -1.17 -21.29
N MET A 476 29.32 -0.40 -20.32
CA MET A 476 28.58 0.17 -19.18
C MET A 476 27.86 1.47 -19.52
N ALA A 477 28.39 2.29 -20.44
CA ALA A 477 27.76 3.54 -20.87
C ALA A 477 26.35 3.30 -21.48
N ALA A 478 26.22 2.32 -22.38
CA ALA A 478 24.93 1.89 -22.94
C ALA A 478 24.00 1.25 -21.88
N HIS A 479 24.56 0.73 -20.79
CA HIS A 479 23.80 0.19 -19.68
C HIS A 479 23.31 1.26 -18.71
N ALA A 480 24.10 2.30 -18.47
CA ALA A 480 23.71 3.50 -17.73
C ALA A 480 22.55 4.22 -18.44
N GLU A 481 22.58 4.31 -19.77
CA GLU A 481 21.43 4.74 -20.59
C GLU A 481 20.23 3.79 -20.44
N THR A 482 20.45 2.47 -20.38
CA THR A 482 19.36 1.50 -20.17
C THR A 482 18.76 1.61 -18.75
N ILE A 483 19.56 1.91 -17.72
CA ILE A 483 19.10 2.18 -16.36
C ILE A 483 18.37 3.53 -16.30
N GLY A 484 18.89 4.57 -16.97
CA GLY A 484 18.24 5.87 -17.12
C GLY A 484 16.86 5.74 -17.77
N ALA A 485 16.80 5.09 -18.94
CA ALA A 485 15.55 4.78 -19.64
C ALA A 485 14.61 3.87 -18.83
N MET A 486 15.17 2.99 -17.99
CA MET A 486 14.39 2.17 -17.07
C MET A 486 13.81 2.97 -15.91
N LEU A 487 14.57 3.90 -15.31
CA LEU A 487 14.10 4.80 -14.27
C LEU A 487 13.04 5.74 -14.81
N GLU A 488 13.20 6.21 -16.05
CA GLU A 488 12.21 7.00 -16.78
C GLU A 488 10.92 6.21 -17.03
N LYS A 489 11.00 4.96 -17.50
CA LYS A 489 9.83 4.07 -17.58
C LYS A 489 9.19 3.75 -16.24
N LEU A 490 9.97 3.59 -15.17
CA LEU A 490 9.43 3.41 -13.82
C LEU A 490 8.71 4.67 -13.33
N ARG A 491 9.20 5.86 -13.68
CA ARG A 491 8.53 7.15 -13.44
C ARG A 491 7.23 7.26 -14.25
N GLU A 492 7.19 6.75 -15.49
CA GLU A 492 5.96 6.72 -16.30
C GLU A 492 4.92 5.70 -15.79
N VAL A 493 5.35 4.50 -15.40
CA VAL A 493 4.47 3.47 -14.83
C VAL A 493 3.90 3.90 -13.47
N ALA A 494 4.68 4.62 -12.66
CA ALA A 494 4.20 5.19 -11.40
C ALA A 494 3.22 6.36 -11.59
N LYS A 495 3.16 6.98 -12.78
CA LYS A 495 2.23 8.07 -13.13
C LYS A 495 0.92 7.58 -13.75
N ARG A 496 0.77 6.28 -14.08
CA ARG A 496 -0.47 5.75 -14.66
C ARG A 496 -1.45 5.33 -13.56
N PRO A 497 -2.72 5.81 -13.57
CA PRO A 497 -3.74 5.29 -12.67
C PRO A 497 -4.06 3.82 -13.02
N PRO A 498 -4.54 3.02 -12.05
CA PRO A 498 -4.85 1.61 -12.29
C PRO A 498 -5.96 1.50 -13.36
N GLU A 499 -5.64 0.84 -14.47
CA GLU A 499 -6.59 0.57 -15.55
C GLU A 499 -7.83 -0.13 -14.99
N GLN A 500 -8.99 0.52 -15.17
CA GLN A 500 -10.28 -0.11 -14.97
C GLN A 500 -10.37 -1.29 -15.94
N THR A 501 -10.49 -2.49 -15.39
CA THR A 501 -10.86 -3.69 -16.14
C THR A 501 -12.22 -3.46 -16.78
N MET A 502 -12.21 -3.02 -18.04
CA MET A 502 -13.40 -3.07 -18.90
C MET A 502 -13.64 -4.52 -19.31
N ASP A 503 -14.89 -4.91 -19.11
CA ASP A 503 -15.52 -6.15 -19.54
C ASP A 503 -15.03 -6.64 -20.90
N ARG A 504 -14.76 -7.95 -20.96
CA ARG A 504 -14.89 -8.72 -22.19
C ARG A 504 -15.94 -9.80 -21.94
N THR A 505 -17.17 -9.49 -22.35
CA THR A 505 -18.11 -10.48 -22.89
C THR A 505 -17.51 -11.24 -24.07
#